data_AF-A0A1V4DFW8-F1
#
_entry.id   AF-A0A1V4DFW8-F1
#
_cell.length_a   1.000
_cell.length_b   1.000
_cell.length_c   1.000
_cell.angle_alpha   90.00
_cell.angle_beta   90.00
_cell.angle_gamma   90.00
#
_symmetry.space_group_name_H-M   'P 1'
#
loop_
_entity.id
_entity.type
_entity.pdbx_description
1 polymer ?
#
loop_
_entity_poly.entity_id
_entity_poly.type
_entity_poly.pdbx_seq_one_letter_code
_entity_poly.pdbx_strand_id
1 'polypeptide(L)'
;MHEEKRLPMNKKEGLLYGIVICGITASSMCFYNLYLAFGAINQDMLIAFAKSLPLFFVIAMLLENFVVRHFADSLVKKFSDPKDSFNATLLFTILFTVVGMSFLMTFIGDVVGHGLVVNSSTFIRFVMSWPRNFGVVLGLELLIAQPIARKVMVLLHSKQVEEYVEYD
;
A
#
# COMPACT_ATOMS: atom_id res chain seq x y z
N MET A 1 20.28 6.86 -18.43
CA MET A 1 19.32 6.63 -17.34
C MET A 1 19.86 5.44 -16.57
N HIS A 2 20.54 5.68 -15.44
CA HIS A 2 21.10 4.57 -14.66
C HIS A 2 19.93 3.72 -14.15
N GLU A 3 19.88 2.44 -14.54
CA GLU A 3 18.87 1.51 -14.05
C GLU A 3 19.07 1.32 -12.54
N GLU A 4 18.22 1.97 -11.74
CA GLU A 4 18.26 1.81 -10.30
C GLU A 4 17.82 0.39 -9.95
N LYS A 5 18.76 -0.47 -9.57
CA LYS A 5 18.54 -1.84 -9.05
C LYS A 5 17.54 -1.94 -7.89
N ARG A 6 17.08 -0.81 -7.35
CA ARG A 6 16.14 -0.69 -6.24
C ARG A 6 14.68 -0.66 -6.69
N LEU A 7 14.41 -0.49 -7.99
CA LEU A 7 13.08 -0.41 -8.56
C LEU A 7 12.76 -1.64 -9.40
N PRO A 8 11.48 -2.02 -9.54
CA PRO A 8 11.08 -3.07 -10.46
C PRO A 8 11.31 -2.62 -11.92
N MET A 9 11.94 -3.49 -12.71
CA MET A 9 12.28 -3.27 -14.12
C MET A 9 11.26 -3.97 -15.04
N ASN A 10 10.61 -5.02 -14.55
CA ASN A 10 9.63 -5.81 -15.29
C ASN A 10 8.24 -5.81 -14.64
N LYS A 11 7.19 -6.15 -15.41
CA LYS A 11 5.81 -6.28 -14.89
C LYS A 11 5.70 -7.29 -13.74
N LYS A 12 6.48 -8.39 -13.79
CA LYS A 12 6.53 -9.41 -12.74
C LYS A 12 7.13 -8.88 -11.44
N GLU A 13 8.24 -8.15 -11.54
CA GLU A 13 8.87 -7.48 -10.40
C GLU A 13 7.98 -6.39 -9.84
N GLY A 14 7.26 -5.64 -10.69
CA GLY A 14 6.29 -4.64 -10.25
C GLY A 14 5.15 -5.25 -9.44
N LEU A 15 4.63 -6.41 -9.86
CA LEU A 15 3.63 -7.15 -9.09
C LEU A 15 4.20 -7.64 -7.75
N LEU A 16 5.41 -8.19 -7.73
CA LEU A 16 6.07 -8.63 -6.50
C LEU A 16 6.34 -7.45 -5.55
N TYR A 17 6.77 -6.32 -6.09
CA TYR A 17 6.98 -5.07 -5.35
C TYR A 17 5.69 -4.61 -4.67
N GLY A 18 4.58 -4.57 -5.41
CA GLY A 18 3.26 -4.26 -4.88
C GLY A 18 2.79 -5.26 -3.82
N ILE A 19 2.97 -6.57 -4.05
CA ILE A 19 2.62 -7.63 -3.08
C ILE A 19 3.35 -7.44 -1.75
N VAL A 20 4.64 -7.11 -1.77
CA VAL A 20 5.44 -6.89 -0.54
C VAL A 20 4.92 -5.67 0.21
N ILE A 21 4.74 -4.54 -0.48
CA ILE A 21 4.23 -3.29 0.12
C ILE A 21 2.83 -3.51 0.69
N CYS A 22 1.92 -4.02 -0.13
CA CYS A 22 0.54 -4.30 0.23
C CYS A 22 0.47 -5.31 1.39
N GLY A 23 1.31 -6.36 1.38
CA GLY A 23 1.34 -7.35 2.44
C GLY A 23 1.72 -6.75 3.79
N ILE A 24 2.76 -5.92 3.82
CA ILE A 24 3.21 -5.22 5.04
C ILE A 24 2.12 -4.26 5.53
N THR A 25 1.60 -3.42 4.64
CA THR A 25 0.66 -2.36 4.99
C THR A 25 -0.73 -2.90 5.36
N ALA A 26 -1.29 -3.81 4.57
CA ALA A 26 -2.59 -4.42 4.84
C ALA A 26 -2.57 -5.22 6.14
N SER A 27 -1.51 -6.00 6.40
CA SER A 27 -1.38 -6.76 7.66
C SER A 27 -1.29 -5.82 8.86
N SER A 28 -0.42 -4.82 8.80
CA SER A 28 -0.23 -3.87 9.90
C SER A 28 -1.49 -3.06 10.18
N MET A 29 -2.16 -2.55 9.14
CA MET A 29 -3.37 -1.76 9.31
C MET A 29 -4.59 -2.56 9.73
N CYS A 30 -4.74 -3.78 9.21
CA CYS A 30 -5.79 -4.68 9.65
C CYS A 30 -5.63 -4.97 11.15
N PHE A 31 -4.42 -5.30 11.59
CA PHE A 31 -4.13 -5.53 13.00
C PHE A 31 -4.38 -4.27 13.85
N TYR A 32 -3.88 -3.11 13.42
CA TYR A 32 -4.04 -1.84 14.12
C TYR A 32 -5.52 -1.45 14.30
N ASN A 33 -6.31 -1.51 13.23
CA ASN A 33 -7.73 -1.15 13.29
C ASN A 33 -8.54 -2.12 14.15
N LEU A 34 -8.25 -3.43 14.09
CA LEU A 34 -8.90 -4.41 14.94
C LEU A 34 -8.49 -4.26 16.42
N TYR A 35 -7.22 -3.95 16.69
CA TYR A 35 -6.78 -3.67 18.04
C TYR A 35 -7.53 -2.46 18.63
N LEU A 36 -7.71 -1.39 17.86
CA LEU A 36 -8.50 -0.23 18.27
C LEU A 36 -9.99 -0.56 18.48
N ALA A 37 -10.55 -1.50 17.70
CA ALA A 37 -11.95 -1.90 17.82
C ALA A 37 -12.21 -2.80 19.04
N PHE A 38 -11.31 -3.75 19.33
CA PHE A 38 -11.47 -4.70 20.43
C PHE A 38 -10.88 -4.21 21.76
N GLY A 39 -9.90 -3.28 21.72
CA GLY A 39 -9.23 -2.75 22.91
C GLY A 39 -8.24 -3.70 23.60
N ALA A 40 -8.22 -4.98 23.21
CA ALA A 40 -7.31 -6.00 23.72
C ALA A 40 -7.04 -7.08 22.67
N ILE A 41 -5.92 -7.80 22.82
CA ILE A 41 -5.57 -8.95 21.98
C ILE A 41 -6.27 -10.18 22.56
N ASN A 42 -7.43 -10.51 22.02
CA ASN A 42 -8.25 -11.65 22.41
C ASN A 42 -8.38 -12.65 21.26
N GLN A 43 -8.83 -13.87 21.56
CA GLN A 43 -9.03 -14.91 20.54
C GLN A 43 -9.99 -14.44 19.43
N ASP A 44 -11.06 -13.72 19.77
CA ASP A 44 -12.00 -13.17 18.79
C ASP A 44 -11.35 -12.16 17.85
N MET A 45 -10.44 -11.33 18.37
CA MET A 45 -9.69 -10.37 17.57
C MET A 45 -8.76 -11.07 16.59
N LEU A 46 -8.06 -12.12 17.03
CA LEU A 46 -7.18 -12.91 16.16
C LEU A 46 -7.96 -13.66 15.06
N ILE A 47 -9.14 -14.21 15.39
CA ILE A 47 -10.03 -14.83 14.41
C ILE A 47 -10.54 -13.80 13.41
N ALA A 48 -10.94 -12.61 13.88
CA ALA A 48 -11.37 -11.51 13.02
C ALA A 48 -10.23 -11.06 12.08
N PHE A 49 -9.01 -10.95 12.59
CA PHE A 49 -7.82 -10.62 11.81
C PHE A 49 -7.56 -11.66 10.71
N ALA A 50 -7.54 -12.95 11.07
CA ALA A 50 -7.29 -14.04 10.13
C ALA A 50 -8.36 -14.11 9.02
N LYS A 51 -9.62 -13.79 9.32
CA LYS A 51 -10.72 -13.77 8.34
C LYS A 51 -10.71 -12.52 7.45
N SER A 52 -10.39 -11.37 8.01
CA SER A 52 -10.46 -10.08 7.30
C SER A 52 -9.21 -9.80 6.46
N LEU A 53 -8.03 -10.26 6.89
CA LEU A 53 -6.78 -10.00 6.20
C LEU A 53 -6.79 -10.45 4.71
N PRO A 54 -7.20 -11.69 4.35
CA PRO A 54 -7.22 -12.12 2.96
C PRO A 54 -8.18 -11.29 2.11
N LEU A 55 -9.34 -10.92 2.67
CA LEU A 55 -10.34 -10.10 2.00
C LEU A 55 -9.78 -8.71 1.68
N PHE A 56 -9.25 -8.01 2.68
CA PHE A 56 -8.67 -6.68 2.49
C PHE A 56 -7.44 -6.70 1.58
N PHE A 57 -6.61 -7.75 1.66
CA PHE A 57 -5.45 -7.90 0.80
C PHE A 57 -5.84 -8.04 -0.68
N VAL A 58 -6.84 -8.88 -1.00
CA VAL A 58 -7.33 -9.04 -2.38
C VAL A 58 -7.93 -7.73 -2.91
N ILE A 59 -8.76 -7.06 -2.10
CA ILE A 59 -9.35 -5.77 -2.46
C ILE A 59 -8.25 -4.72 -2.71
N ALA A 60 -7.24 -4.67 -1.84
CA ALA A 60 -6.11 -3.75 -1.97
C ALA A 60 -5.39 -3.95 -3.30
N MET A 61 -5.02 -5.19 -3.60
CA MET A 61 -4.31 -5.53 -4.84
C MET A 61 -5.11 -5.16 -6.08
N LEU A 62 -6.43 -5.33 -6.07
CA LEU A 62 -7.28 -4.92 -7.19
C LEU A 62 -7.33 -3.40 -7.33
N LEU A 63 -7.61 -2.68 -6.24
CA LEU A 63 -7.70 -1.22 -6.27
C LEU A 63 -6.38 -0.56 -6.67
N GLU A 64 -5.27 -1.05 -6.14
CA GLU A 64 -3.94 -0.54 -6.45
C GLU A 64 -3.65 -0.63 -7.94
N ASN A 65 -3.81 -1.83 -8.52
CA ASN A 65 -3.45 -2.09 -9.90
C ASN A 65 -4.40 -1.45 -10.91
N PHE A 66 -5.71 -1.42 -10.62
CA PHE A 66 -6.71 -0.95 -11.57
C PHE A 66 -7.05 0.54 -11.42
N VAL A 67 -7.06 1.08 -10.20
CA VAL A 67 -7.58 2.43 -9.94
C VAL A 67 -6.46 3.36 -9.51
N VAL A 68 -5.79 3.03 -8.41
CA VAL A 68 -4.91 3.98 -7.73
C VAL A 68 -3.66 4.26 -8.55
N ARG A 69 -3.09 3.25 -9.22
CA ARG A 69 -1.93 3.46 -10.08
C ARG A 69 -2.19 4.51 -11.17
N HIS A 70 -3.31 4.37 -11.89
CA HIS A 70 -3.70 5.32 -12.93
C HIS A 70 -3.97 6.72 -12.37
N PHE A 71 -4.62 6.79 -11.20
CA PHE A 71 -4.87 8.04 -10.49
C PHE A 71 -3.57 8.73 -10.06
N ALA A 72 -2.68 8.01 -9.39
CA ALA A 72 -1.40 8.53 -8.90
C ALA A 72 -0.52 9.00 -10.07
N ASP A 73 -0.37 8.19 -11.12
CA ASP A 73 0.42 8.55 -12.29
C ASP A 73 -0.11 9.84 -12.96
N SER A 74 -1.43 10.01 -13.00
CA SER A 74 -2.06 11.21 -13.55
C SER A 74 -1.79 12.45 -12.71
N LEU A 75 -1.81 12.31 -11.37
CA LEU A 75 -1.48 13.41 -10.46
C LEU A 75 0.00 13.75 -10.50
N VAL A 76 0.89 12.76 -10.48
CA VAL A 76 2.34 12.99 -10.58
C VAL A 76 2.68 13.75 -11.87
N LYS A 77 2.10 13.37 -13.01
CA LYS A 77 2.30 14.09 -14.28
C LYS A 77 1.81 15.53 -14.25
N LYS A 78 0.83 15.84 -13.39
CA LYS A 78 0.26 17.19 -13.26
C LYS A 78 1.04 18.05 -12.28
N PHE A 79 1.65 17.44 -11.27
CA PHE A 79 2.28 18.14 -10.14
C PHE A 79 3.82 18.05 -10.11
N SER A 80 4.43 17.15 -10.89
CA SER A 80 5.88 17.01 -11.02
C SER A 80 6.34 17.37 -12.42
N ASP A 81 7.44 18.12 -12.52
CA ASP A 81 8.08 18.49 -13.77
C ASP A 81 9.12 17.42 -14.16
N PRO A 82 9.35 17.13 -15.46
CA PRO A 82 10.42 16.24 -15.90
C PRO A 82 11.82 16.60 -15.40
N LYS A 83 12.04 17.83 -14.95
CA LYS A 83 13.30 18.30 -14.34
C LYS A 83 13.41 18.01 -12.84
N ASP A 84 12.34 17.56 -12.20
CA ASP A 84 12.37 17.23 -10.77
C ASP A 84 13.30 16.05 -10.50
N SER A 85 13.90 16.05 -9.32
CA SER A 85 14.73 14.93 -8.89
C SER A 85 13.91 13.65 -8.84
N PHE A 86 14.54 12.52 -9.22
CA PHE A 86 13.92 11.20 -9.15
C PHE A 86 13.27 10.91 -7.78
N ASN A 87 13.92 11.35 -6.69
CA ASN A 87 13.40 11.21 -5.33
C ASN A 87 12.14 12.05 -5.08
N ALA A 88 12.03 13.25 -5.65
CA ALA A 88 10.85 14.10 -5.52
C ALA A 88 9.66 13.49 -6.25
N THR A 89 9.84 13.11 -7.52
CA THR A 89 8.80 12.43 -8.30
C THR A 89 8.33 11.16 -7.61
N LEU A 90 9.28 10.37 -7.08
CA LEU A 90 8.96 9.19 -6.30
C LEU A 90 8.11 9.54 -5.07
N LEU A 91 8.53 10.48 -4.23
CA LEU A 91 7.78 10.88 -3.04
C LEU A 91 6.34 11.33 -3.38
N PHE A 92 6.15 12.06 -4.49
CA PHE A 92 4.81 12.40 -4.98
C PHE A 92 4.00 11.18 -5.39
N THR A 93 4.60 10.21 -6.09
CA THR A 93 3.95 8.94 -6.42
C THR A 93 3.48 8.23 -5.16
N ILE A 94 4.34 8.13 -4.14
CA ILE A 94 3.99 7.51 -2.85
C ILE A 94 2.82 8.26 -2.21
N LEU A 95 2.94 9.57 -2.08
CA LEU A 95 1.93 10.40 -1.44
C LEU A 95 0.56 10.24 -2.10
N PHE A 96 0.49 10.41 -3.43
CA PHE A 96 -0.78 10.30 -4.15
C PHE A 96 -1.35 8.88 -4.15
N THR A 97 -0.48 7.86 -4.18
CA THR A 97 -0.89 6.46 -4.03
C THR A 97 -1.51 6.22 -2.65
N VAL A 98 -0.84 6.66 -1.58
CA VAL A 98 -1.33 6.49 -0.20
C VAL A 98 -2.61 7.29 0.03
N VAL A 99 -2.72 8.52 -0.49
CA VAL A 99 -3.95 9.31 -0.42
C VAL A 99 -5.11 8.56 -1.10
N GLY A 100 -4.91 8.08 -2.33
CA GLY A 100 -5.92 7.35 -3.08
C GLY A 100 -6.33 6.04 -2.41
N MET A 101 -5.36 5.20 -2.04
CA MET A 101 -5.61 3.94 -1.35
C MET A 101 -6.28 4.14 0.00
N SER A 102 -5.79 5.07 0.82
CA SER A 102 -6.33 5.31 2.16
C SER A 102 -7.78 5.80 2.10
N PHE A 103 -8.10 6.69 1.15
CA PHE A 103 -9.46 7.17 0.94
C PHE A 103 -10.40 6.01 0.55
N LEU A 104 -10.05 5.25 -0.48
CA LEU A 104 -10.86 4.14 -0.99
C LEU A 104 -11.03 3.02 0.06
N MET A 105 -9.94 2.65 0.73
CA MET A 105 -9.98 1.59 1.75
C MET A 105 -10.73 1.99 3.01
N THR A 106 -10.71 3.26 3.40
CA THR A 106 -11.50 3.71 4.54
C THR A 106 -13.00 3.67 4.20
N PHE A 107 -13.36 4.02 2.97
CA PHE A 107 -14.75 3.90 2.50
C PHE A 107 -15.19 2.44 2.40
N ILE A 108 -14.39 1.58 1.77
CA ILE A 108 -14.70 0.15 1.63
C ILE A 108 -14.73 -0.55 2.99
N GLY A 109 -13.81 -0.20 3.90
CA GLY A 109 -13.80 -0.72 5.26
C GLY A 109 -15.08 -0.42 6.02
N ASP A 110 -15.63 0.81 5.90
CA ASP A 110 -16.93 1.14 6.53
C ASP A 110 -18.07 0.33 5.90
N VAL A 111 -18.10 0.19 4.57
CA VAL A 111 -19.12 -0.60 3.87
C VAL A 111 -19.07 -2.08 4.25
N VAL A 112 -17.87 -2.66 4.38
CA VAL A 112 -17.70 -4.06 4.79
C VAL A 112 -18.09 -4.25 6.26
N GLY A 113 -17.81 -3.27 7.12
CA GLY A 113 -18.11 -3.35 8.56
C GLY A 113 -19.56 -3.09 8.94
N HIS A 114 -20.24 -2.18 8.24
CA HIS A 114 -21.59 -1.71 8.59
C HIS A 114 -22.65 -2.00 7.52
N GLY A 115 -22.28 -2.60 6.39
CA GLY A 115 -23.15 -2.86 5.25
C GLY A 115 -23.33 -1.64 4.32
N LEU A 116 -24.13 -1.81 3.25
CA LEU A 116 -24.40 -0.78 2.23
C LEU A 116 -25.36 0.32 2.70
N VAL A 117 -25.32 0.71 3.98
CA VAL A 117 -26.18 1.77 4.52
C VAL A 117 -25.40 3.07 4.56
N VAL A 118 -25.45 3.83 3.47
CA VAL A 118 -24.82 5.16 3.38
C VAL A 118 -25.76 6.18 4.03
N ASN A 119 -25.45 6.61 5.24
CA ASN A 119 -26.17 7.67 5.94
C ASN A 119 -25.21 8.77 6.42
N SER A 120 -25.74 9.84 7.03
CA SER A 120 -24.89 10.92 7.57
C SER A 120 -23.88 10.44 8.62
N SER A 121 -24.15 9.32 9.30
CA SER A 121 -23.21 8.73 10.27
C SER A 121 -21.99 8.07 9.60
N THR A 122 -22.13 7.55 8.38
CA THR A 122 -21.01 7.04 7.56
C THR A 122 -20.00 8.13 7.26
N PHE A 123 -20.46 9.33 6.88
CA PHE A 123 -19.56 10.45 6.61
C PHE A 123 -18.78 10.88 7.85
N ILE A 124 -19.44 10.93 9.02
CA ILE A 124 -18.77 11.29 10.27
C ILE A 124 -17.73 10.23 10.66
N ARG A 125 -18.07 8.93 10.59
CA ARG A 125 -17.11 7.84 10.85
C ARG A 125 -15.92 7.89 9.91
N PHE A 126 -16.16 8.19 8.63
CA PHE A 126 -15.13 8.35 7.62
C PHE A 126 -14.18 9.49 7.98
N VAL A 127 -14.69 10.71 8.21
CA VAL A 127 -13.85 11.89 8.51
C VAL A 127 -13.08 11.72 9.81
N MET A 128 -13.61 10.99 10.79
CA MET A 128 -12.91 10.71 12.05
C MET A 128 -11.81 9.64 11.89
N SER A 129 -12.03 8.64 11.04
CA SER A 129 -11.12 7.49 10.90
C SER A 129 -10.06 7.71 9.83
N TRP A 130 -10.40 8.42 8.74
CA TRP A 130 -9.54 8.58 7.57
C TRP A 130 -8.23 9.33 7.90
N PRO A 131 -8.20 10.49 8.58
CA PRO A 131 -6.95 11.20 8.85
C PRO A 131 -5.98 10.38 9.70
N ARG A 132 -6.51 9.67 10.71
CA ARG A 132 -5.72 8.76 11.55
C ARG A 132 -5.13 7.63 10.71
N ASN A 133 -5.97 6.94 9.93
CA ASN A 133 -5.53 5.82 9.12
C ASN A 133 -4.54 6.27 8.04
N PHE A 134 -4.81 7.39 7.37
CA PHE A 134 -3.91 8.00 6.40
C PHE A 134 -2.53 8.29 6.99
N GLY A 135 -2.47 8.94 8.16
CA GLY A 135 -1.19 9.26 8.81
C GLY A 135 -0.38 8.00 9.15
N VAL A 136 -1.03 6.97 9.69
CA VAL A 136 -0.37 5.70 10.03
C VAL A 136 0.10 4.96 8.77
N VAL A 137 -0.72 4.86 7.71
CA VAL A 137 -0.31 4.25 6.45
C VAL A 137 0.86 5.01 5.84
N LEU A 138 0.78 6.34 5.77
CA LEU A 138 1.83 7.15 5.17
C LEU A 138 3.17 6.97 5.89
N GLY A 139 3.16 6.96 7.22
CA GLY A 139 4.35 6.68 8.02
C GLY A 139 4.88 5.27 7.78
N LEU A 140 4.00 4.26 7.80
CA LEU A 140 4.37 2.87 7.56
C LEU A 140 4.96 2.66 6.15
N GLU A 141 4.37 3.30 5.15
CA GLU A 141 4.75 3.22 3.75
C GLU A 141 6.16 3.78 3.54
N LEU A 142 6.41 4.99 4.04
CA LEU A 142 7.68 5.69 3.88
C LEU A 142 8.81 5.06 4.70
N LEU A 143 8.53 4.63 5.93
CA LEU A 143 9.56 4.16 6.86
C LEU A 143 9.86 2.67 6.74
N ILE A 144 8.87 1.86 6.37
CA ILE A 144 8.96 0.40 6.47
C ILE A 144 8.69 -0.27 5.13
N ALA A 145 7.49 -0.08 4.55
CA ALA A 145 7.04 -0.86 3.40
C ALA A 145 7.94 -0.65 2.17
N GLN A 146 8.18 0.60 1.79
CA GLN A 146 9.01 0.90 0.61
C GLN A 146 10.50 0.60 0.78
N PRO A 147 11.14 0.92 1.92
CA PRO A 147 12.51 0.49 2.17
C PRO A 147 12.69 -1.03 2.09
N ILE A 148 11.76 -1.80 2.65
CA ILE A 148 11.79 -3.27 2.59
C ILE A 148 11.59 -3.75 1.15
N ALA A 149 10.59 -3.23 0.43
CA ALA A 149 10.32 -3.61 -0.95
C ALA A 149 11.53 -3.33 -1.86
N ARG A 150 12.23 -2.20 -1.67
CA ARG A 150 13.47 -1.88 -2.39
C ARG A 150 14.60 -2.85 -2.06
N LYS A 151 14.75 -3.25 -0.81
CA LYS A 151 15.74 -4.27 -0.41
C LYS A 151 15.47 -5.61 -1.08
N VAL A 152 14.19 -6.03 -1.16
CA VAL A 152 13.79 -7.26 -1.87
C VAL A 152 14.17 -7.17 -3.34
N MET A 153 13.93 -6.03 -4.01
CA MET A 153 14.34 -5.83 -5.40
C MET A 153 15.86 -5.94 -5.60
N VAL A 154 16.65 -5.32 -4.71
CA VAL A 154 18.12 -5.40 -4.78
C VAL A 154 18.59 -6.86 -4.64
N LEU A 155 18.02 -7.61 -3.70
CA LEU A 155 18.37 -9.03 -3.51
C LEU A 155 18.00 -9.88 -4.73
N LEU A 156 16.84 -9.62 -5.34
CA LEU A 156 16.40 -10.34 -6.53
C LEU A 156 17.33 -10.06 -7.73
N HIS A 157 17.66 -8.79 -7.97
CA HIS A 157 18.56 -8.41 -9.07
C HIS A 157 19.99 -8.92 -8.85
N SER A 158 20.50 -8.95 -7.60
CA SER A 158 21.82 -9.52 -7.33
C SER A 158 21.87 -11.02 -7.66
N LYS A 159 20.83 -11.78 -7.30
CA LYS A 159 20.75 -13.22 -7.63
C LYS A 159 20.69 -13.50 -9.12
N GLN A 160 19.94 -12.67 -9.86
CA GLN A 160 19.88 -12.79 -11.33
C GLN A 160 21.26 -12.55 -11.96
N VAL A 161 22.03 -11.58 -11.45
CA VAL A 161 23.39 -11.32 -11.94
C VAL A 161 24.34 -12.48 -11.61
N GLU A 162 24.26 -13.07 -10.41
CA GLU A 162 25.05 -14.26 -10.05
C GLU A 162 24.73 -15.47 -10.95
N GLU A 163 23.44 -15.73 -11.22
CA GLU A 163 23.01 -16.84 -12.07
C GLU A 163 23.46 -16.67 -13.53
N TYR A 164 23.52 -15.44 -14.05
CA TYR A 164 24.11 -15.17 -15.37
C TYR A 164 25.62 -15.43 -15.43
N VAL A 165 26.36 -15.07 -14.37
CA VAL A 165 27.83 -15.25 -14.30
C VAL A 165 28.22 -16.72 -14.09
N GLU A 166 27.36 -17.55 -13.50
CA GLU A 166 27.62 -18.97 -13.29
C GLU A 166 27.37 -19.84 -14.55
N TYR A 167 26.71 -19.28 -15.56
CA TYR A 167 26.37 -19.95 -16.82
C TYR A 167 27.22 -19.51 -18.03
N ASP A 168 28.11 -18.52 -17.84
CA ASP A 168 29.12 -18.04 -18.80
C ASP A 168 30.53 -18.57 -18.46
#